data_AF-U6F9H0-F1
#
_entry.id   AF-U6F9H0-F1
#
_cell.length_a   1.000
_cell.length_b   1.000
_cell.length_c   1.000
_cell.angle_alpha   90.00
_cell.angle_beta   90.00
_cell.angle_gamma   90.00
#
_symmetry.space_group_name_H-M   'P 1'
#
loop_
_entity.id
_entity.type
_entity.pdbx_description
1 polymer ?
#
loop_
_entity_poly.entity_id
_entity_poly.type
_entity_poly.pdbx_seq_one_letter_code
_entity_poly.pdbx_strand_id
1 'polypeptide(L)'
;MVKSITPHLVYRLNGMHHVVAQVGVVNGDHVFALQLLHSAHDVLVYRKHEGLTKNIDYTDPHLVMMGFGHTQTWVPANDKDEYFVGAKPNSGNWTTQIARVKYPRLLPERYTSNTQLPRLSHLNHVTDVPYNGHDHLHRVEASVSPNGKYFMIASIWDDGSGHFGLFDLNEVNQKLNENGTKNTPITDLHCLSAFHIDNFDNPSVAPDEEMPQMIDSVQGYAIDDDKNIYISNQLSPKINHETGEVTTWSRKIVKFPWGETNSDNWQVAMVDGIDLPDRYSEMESIHVNAANDIYLTVAYHQKYIKGGEYKLRTLKNQIFHITDL
;
A
#
# COMPACT_ATOMS: atom_id res chain seq x y z
N MET A 1 -3.94 -14.17 -17.98
CA MET A 1 -5.29 -13.90 -18.54
C MET A 1 -5.65 -12.44 -18.30
N VAL A 2 -6.08 -11.69 -19.31
CA VAL A 2 -6.45 -10.26 -19.17
C VAL A 2 -7.98 -10.11 -19.27
N LYS A 3 -8.58 -9.35 -18.36
CA LYS A 3 -10.00 -9.00 -18.39
C LYS A 3 -10.23 -7.54 -18.00
N SER A 4 -11.40 -6.99 -18.26
CA SER A 4 -11.84 -5.69 -17.74
C SER A 4 -12.83 -5.89 -16.60
N ILE A 5 -12.77 -5.03 -15.58
CA ILE A 5 -13.67 -5.02 -14.43
C ILE A 5 -14.19 -3.61 -14.17
N THR A 6 -15.37 -3.51 -13.57
CA THR A 6 -15.95 -2.24 -13.12
C THR A 6 -16.23 -2.31 -11.62
N PRO A 7 -15.36 -1.73 -10.78
CA PRO A 7 -15.55 -1.71 -9.35
C PRO A 7 -16.79 -0.91 -8.92
N HIS A 8 -17.31 -1.22 -7.74
CA HIS A 8 -18.43 -0.51 -7.15
C HIS A 8 -17.97 0.46 -6.07
N LEU A 9 -18.36 1.73 -6.17
CA LEU A 9 -18.05 2.72 -5.14
C LEU A 9 -18.66 2.29 -3.79
N VAL A 10 -17.82 2.17 -2.77
CA VAL A 10 -18.22 1.90 -1.38
C VAL A 10 -18.26 3.21 -0.61
N TYR A 11 -17.12 3.90 -0.53
CA TYR A 11 -16.97 5.10 0.30
C TYR A 11 -16.25 6.23 -0.43
N ARG A 12 -16.65 7.47 -0.11
CA ARG A 12 -15.94 8.71 -0.42
C ARG A 12 -15.32 9.22 0.86
N LEU A 13 -14.01 9.42 0.84
CA LEU A 13 -13.22 9.80 2.00
C LEU A 13 -13.06 11.33 2.00
N ASN A 14 -13.76 11.98 2.92
CA ASN A 14 -13.86 13.44 3.02
C ASN A 14 -13.26 13.94 4.35
N GLY A 15 -13.05 15.25 4.46
CA GLY A 15 -12.58 15.86 5.71
C GLY A 15 -11.11 15.58 6.07
N MET A 16 -10.37 14.96 5.15
CA MET A 16 -8.93 14.77 5.23
C MET A 16 -8.19 15.88 4.45
N HIS A 17 -6.86 15.88 4.51
CA HIS A 17 -6.06 16.81 3.72
C HIS A 17 -6.23 16.56 2.21
N HIS A 18 -6.03 17.61 1.40
CA HIS A 18 -6.04 17.53 -0.07
C HIS A 18 -4.74 16.91 -0.61
N VAL A 19 -4.49 15.67 -0.22
CA VAL A 19 -3.40 14.80 -0.66
C VAL A 19 -3.98 13.39 -0.88
N VAL A 20 -3.19 12.54 -1.52
CA VAL A 20 -3.49 11.13 -1.75
C VAL A 20 -3.73 10.40 -0.43
N ALA A 21 -4.79 9.60 -0.38
CA ALA A 21 -4.94 8.55 0.62
C ALA A 21 -4.19 7.31 0.13
N GLN A 22 -3.00 7.08 0.68
CA GLN A 22 -2.16 5.92 0.33
C GLN A 22 -2.86 4.61 0.67
N VAL A 23 -3.63 4.61 1.77
CA VAL A 23 -4.44 3.46 2.18
C VAL A 23 -5.87 3.88 2.50
N GLY A 24 -6.83 3.07 2.03
CA GLY A 24 -8.23 3.11 2.42
C GLY A 24 -8.72 1.69 2.64
N VAL A 25 -9.17 1.38 3.86
CA VAL A 25 -9.50 0.00 4.28
C VAL A 25 -10.85 -0.02 4.99
N VAL A 26 -11.65 -1.03 4.68
CA VAL A 26 -12.87 -1.37 5.41
C VAL A 26 -12.58 -2.63 6.22
N ASN A 27 -12.50 -2.48 7.55
CA ASN A 27 -12.25 -3.59 8.46
C ASN A 27 -13.38 -3.66 9.49
N GLY A 28 -14.22 -4.70 9.38
CA GLY A 28 -15.48 -4.77 10.12
C GLY A 28 -16.35 -3.55 9.83
N ASP A 29 -16.83 -2.90 10.90
CA ASP A 29 -17.66 -1.70 10.85
C ASP A 29 -16.82 -0.39 10.85
N HIS A 30 -15.53 -0.45 10.55
CA HIS A 30 -14.64 0.71 10.56
C HIS A 30 -14.03 0.98 9.18
N VAL A 31 -14.03 2.26 8.79
CA VAL A 31 -13.36 2.77 7.60
C VAL A 31 -12.13 3.57 8.00
N PHE A 32 -10.97 3.07 7.58
CA PHE A 32 -9.68 3.70 7.79
C PHE A 32 -9.22 4.44 6.55
N ALA A 33 -8.44 5.50 6.78
CA ALA A 33 -7.68 6.16 5.74
C ALA A 33 -6.29 6.52 6.27
N LEU A 34 -5.27 6.33 5.45
CA LEU A 34 -3.88 6.72 5.72
C LEU A 34 -3.45 7.77 4.70
N GLN A 35 -2.95 8.91 5.17
CA GLN A 35 -2.35 9.95 4.34
C GLN A 35 -0.91 10.21 4.76
N LEU A 36 -0.13 10.69 3.80
CA LEU A 36 1.22 11.16 4.06
C LEU A 36 1.30 12.68 3.93
N LEU A 37 1.93 13.34 4.90
CA LEU A 37 2.17 14.78 4.90
C LEU A 37 3.65 15.11 4.94
N HIS A 38 3.96 16.40 4.77
CA HIS A 38 5.33 16.94 4.84
C HIS A 38 6.28 16.23 3.87
N SER A 39 5.91 16.19 2.58
CA SER A 39 6.66 15.49 1.53
C SER A 39 6.81 13.99 1.80
N ALA A 40 5.68 13.35 2.12
CA ALA A 40 5.57 11.93 2.42
C ALA A 40 6.33 11.46 3.67
N HIS A 41 6.68 12.35 4.59
CA HIS A 41 7.52 12.03 5.76
C HIS A 41 6.71 11.59 6.99
N ASP A 42 5.52 12.17 7.17
CA ASP A 42 4.65 11.91 8.32
C ASP A 42 3.42 11.13 7.90
N VAL A 43 3.08 10.09 8.66
CA VAL A 43 1.92 9.22 8.44
C VAL A 43 0.78 9.66 9.35
N LEU A 44 -0.39 9.94 8.77
CA LEU A 44 -1.62 10.29 9.48
C LEU A 44 -2.68 9.22 9.22
N VAL A 45 -3.28 8.68 10.28
CA VAL A 45 -4.32 7.66 10.17
C VAL A 45 -5.63 8.12 10.78
N TYR A 46 -6.66 8.04 9.97
CA TYR A 46 -8.05 8.36 10.30
C TYR A 46 -8.85 7.07 10.46
N ARG A 47 -9.84 7.08 11.34
CA ARG A 47 -10.81 5.99 11.53
C ARG A 47 -12.17 6.58 11.81
N LYS A 48 -13.18 6.02 11.19
CA LYS A 48 -14.59 6.29 11.51
C LYS A 48 -15.37 5.00 11.45
N HIS A 49 -16.41 4.87 12.26
CA HIS A 49 -17.40 3.82 12.04
C HIS A 49 -18.07 4.04 10.68
N GLU A 50 -18.42 2.94 10.01
CA GLU A 50 -19.26 2.99 8.83
C GLU A 50 -20.60 3.66 9.16
N GLY A 51 -21.11 4.42 8.19
CA GLY A 51 -22.35 5.16 8.32
C GLY A 51 -23.40 4.65 7.34
N LEU A 52 -24.60 5.19 7.45
CA LEU A 52 -25.70 4.90 6.51
C LEU A 52 -25.46 5.47 5.10
N THR A 53 -24.41 6.28 4.92
CA THR A 53 -24.10 6.94 3.64
C THR A 53 -22.74 6.50 3.15
N LYS A 54 -22.54 6.59 1.82
CA LYS A 54 -21.24 6.38 1.19
C LYS A 54 -20.23 7.50 1.48
N ASN A 55 -20.56 8.53 2.26
CA ASN A 55 -19.62 9.60 2.61
C ASN A 55 -19.07 9.37 4.02
N ILE A 56 -17.75 9.29 4.12
CA ILE A 56 -17.03 9.21 5.39
C ILE A 56 -16.33 10.54 5.61
N ASP A 57 -16.94 11.39 6.45
CA ASP A 57 -16.39 12.70 6.78
C ASP A 57 -15.50 12.60 8.03
N TYR A 58 -14.19 12.53 7.83
CA TYR A 58 -13.22 12.57 8.93
C TYR A 58 -13.13 14.00 9.50
N THR A 59 -12.74 14.14 10.77
CA THR A 59 -12.51 15.44 11.40
C THR A 59 -11.03 15.70 11.59
N ASP A 60 -10.34 14.77 12.26
CA ASP A 60 -8.92 14.85 12.59
C ASP A 60 -8.30 13.44 12.54
N PRO A 61 -6.99 13.32 12.28
CA PRO A 61 -6.30 12.04 12.44
C PRO A 61 -6.25 11.68 13.93
N HIS A 62 -6.60 10.44 14.28
CA HIS A 62 -6.41 9.97 15.67
C HIS A 62 -5.00 9.42 15.90
N LEU A 63 -4.27 9.08 14.84
CA LEU A 63 -2.90 8.59 14.96
C LEU A 63 -1.98 9.36 14.03
N VAL A 64 -0.91 9.92 14.59
CA VAL A 64 0.11 10.66 13.86
C VAL A 64 1.48 10.05 14.14
N MET A 65 2.20 9.64 13.10
CA MET A 65 3.50 9.01 13.20
C MET A 65 4.50 9.81 12.36
N MET A 66 5.37 10.56 13.04
CA MET A 66 6.29 11.49 12.39
C MET A 66 7.59 10.83 11.97
N GLY A 67 8.06 11.17 10.78
CA GLY A 67 9.29 10.63 10.21
C GLY A 67 9.23 9.11 9.98
N PHE A 68 8.03 8.60 9.70
CA PHE A 68 7.85 7.19 9.38
C PHE A 68 8.14 6.91 7.91
N GLY A 69 8.02 7.90 7.03
CA GLY A 69 8.29 7.76 5.60
C GLY A 69 7.08 7.34 4.79
N HIS A 70 7.32 7.15 3.49
CA HIS A 70 6.33 6.75 2.51
C HIS A 70 6.01 5.26 2.64
N THR A 71 4.77 4.96 2.99
CA THR A 71 4.25 3.59 3.13
C THR A 71 2.84 3.48 2.57
N GLN A 72 2.56 2.31 2.03
CA GLN A 72 1.24 1.85 1.58
C GLN A 72 0.72 0.68 2.45
N THR A 73 1.32 0.48 3.62
CA THR A 73 0.95 -0.56 4.59
C THR A 73 0.08 0.02 5.70
N TRP A 74 -1.14 -0.47 5.80
CA TRP A 74 -1.97 -0.37 6.99
C TRP A 74 -2.83 -1.63 7.09
N VAL A 75 -2.31 -2.65 7.78
CA VAL A 75 -2.95 -3.99 7.83
C VAL A 75 -3.12 -4.46 9.26
N PRO A 76 -4.22 -5.15 9.62
CA PRO A 76 -4.42 -5.65 10.97
C PRO A 76 -3.31 -6.60 11.39
N ALA A 77 -2.71 -6.36 12.55
CA ALA A 77 -1.71 -7.25 13.12
C ALA A 77 -2.33 -8.34 13.99
N ASN A 78 -3.49 -8.07 14.60
CA ASN A 78 -4.28 -8.98 15.43
C ASN A 78 -5.67 -8.40 15.72
N ASP A 79 -6.43 -9.05 16.60
CA ASP A 79 -7.77 -8.68 17.05
C ASP A 79 -7.80 -7.59 18.15
N LYS A 80 -6.66 -6.98 18.49
CA LYS A 80 -6.52 -6.02 19.62
C LYS A 80 -6.39 -4.56 19.18
N ASP A 81 -6.91 -4.22 18.00
CA ASP A 81 -6.71 -2.92 17.34
C ASP A 81 -5.22 -2.57 17.13
N GLU A 82 -4.37 -3.56 16.89
CA GLU A 82 -3.00 -3.33 16.48
C GLU A 82 -2.86 -3.52 14.97
N TYR A 83 -2.04 -2.67 14.34
CA TYR A 83 -1.86 -2.61 12.89
C TYR A 83 -0.37 -2.58 12.57
N PHE A 84 0.01 -3.22 11.46
CA PHE A 84 1.31 -3.01 10.85
C PHE A 84 1.29 -1.78 9.96
N VAL A 85 2.39 -1.04 9.96
CA VAL A 85 2.61 0.16 9.16
C VAL A 85 4.09 0.27 8.80
N GLY A 86 4.41 0.78 7.61
CA GLY A 86 5.80 1.06 7.25
C GLY A 86 6.42 2.10 8.19
N ALA A 87 7.72 1.96 8.43
CA ALA A 87 8.49 2.86 9.26
C ALA A 87 9.96 2.96 8.79
N LYS A 88 10.69 3.94 9.34
CA LYS A 88 12.11 4.20 9.07
C LYS A 88 12.38 4.45 7.57
N PRO A 89 12.27 5.70 7.11
CA PRO A 89 12.55 6.04 5.72
C PRO A 89 14.03 5.83 5.36
N ASN A 90 14.30 5.46 4.11
CA ASN A 90 15.60 5.58 3.46
C ASN A 90 15.81 7.02 2.91
N SER A 91 16.89 7.23 2.16
CA SER A 91 17.19 8.53 1.52
C SER A 91 16.16 8.96 0.47
N GLY A 92 15.48 7.99 -0.17
CA GLY A 92 14.35 8.21 -1.06
C GLY A 92 13.01 8.41 -0.33
N ASN A 93 13.05 8.46 1.01
CA ASN A 93 11.90 8.58 1.91
C ASN A 93 10.94 7.37 1.93
N TRP A 94 11.30 6.25 1.28
CA TRP A 94 10.55 5.00 1.34
C TRP A 94 10.84 4.20 2.60
N THR A 95 9.84 3.49 3.12
CA THR A 95 10.01 2.69 4.34
C THR A 95 10.90 1.48 4.15
N THR A 96 11.70 1.17 5.19
CA THR A 96 12.63 0.02 5.23
C THR A 96 12.37 -0.92 6.41
N GLN A 97 11.39 -0.58 7.25
CA GLN A 97 10.95 -1.34 8.41
C GLN A 97 9.43 -1.41 8.44
N ILE A 98 8.89 -2.38 9.16
CA ILE A 98 7.46 -2.49 9.45
C ILE A 98 7.29 -2.41 10.96
N ALA A 99 6.61 -1.37 11.43
CA ALA A 99 6.26 -1.20 12.84
C ALA A 99 4.89 -1.80 13.13
N ARG A 100 4.65 -2.21 14.38
CA ARG A 100 3.33 -2.56 14.89
C ARG A 100 2.86 -1.47 15.86
N VAL A 101 1.71 -0.88 15.59
CA VAL A 101 1.14 0.23 16.36
C VAL A 101 -0.26 -0.11 16.83
N LYS A 102 -0.61 0.30 18.05
CA LYS A 102 -1.97 0.21 18.54
C LYS A 102 -2.75 1.44 18.10
N TYR A 103 -3.94 1.23 17.53
CA TYR A 103 -4.80 2.35 17.18
C TYR A 103 -5.46 2.93 18.45
N PRO A 104 -5.39 4.25 18.67
CA PRO A 104 -5.94 4.87 19.86
C PRO A 104 -7.47 4.80 19.89
N ARG A 105 -8.04 4.55 21.07
CA ARG A 105 -9.51 4.43 21.24
C ARG A 105 -10.21 5.70 21.72
N LEU A 106 -9.51 6.58 22.44
CA LEU A 106 -10.13 7.72 23.12
C LEU A 106 -9.55 9.06 22.67
N LEU A 107 -8.24 9.22 22.77
CA LEU A 107 -7.54 10.47 22.46
C LEU A 107 -6.55 10.24 21.33
N PRO A 108 -6.29 11.25 20.48
CA PRO A 108 -5.26 11.14 19.47
C PRO A 108 -3.90 10.80 20.07
N GLU A 109 -3.16 9.92 19.40
CA GLU A 109 -1.79 9.56 19.77
C GLU A 109 -0.79 10.02 18.72
N ARG A 110 0.40 10.38 19.20
CA ARG A 110 1.51 10.84 18.36
C ARG A 110 2.79 10.10 18.70
N TYR A 111 3.40 9.51 17.69
CA TYR A 111 4.74 8.95 17.74
C TYR A 111 5.69 9.87 16.97
N THR A 112 6.84 10.18 17.55
CA THR A 112 7.87 11.04 16.95
C THR A 112 9.09 10.25 16.46
N SER A 113 9.11 8.94 16.71
CA SER A 113 10.14 8.03 16.20
C SER A 113 9.60 6.61 16.09
N ASN A 114 10.01 5.90 15.04
CA ASN A 114 9.76 4.47 14.89
C ASN A 114 10.32 3.63 16.06
N THR A 115 11.32 4.15 16.78
CA THR A 115 11.92 3.46 17.93
C THR A 115 11.01 3.37 19.16
N GLN A 116 9.91 4.12 19.16
CA GLN A 116 8.88 4.04 20.20
C GLN A 116 7.94 2.85 20.01
N LEU A 117 8.05 2.13 18.88
CA LEU A 117 7.19 1.01 18.53
C LEU A 117 7.99 -0.29 18.37
N PRO A 118 7.35 -1.45 18.63
CA PRO A 118 7.82 -2.72 18.10
C PRO A 118 7.94 -2.66 16.59
N ARG A 119 9.03 -3.19 16.04
CA ARG A 119 9.29 -3.13 14.60
C ARG A 119 10.16 -4.26 14.10
N LEU A 120 9.83 -4.71 12.90
CA LEU A 120 10.63 -5.61 12.08
C LEU A 120 11.68 -4.82 11.30
N SER A 121 12.82 -5.44 11.08
CA SER A 121 14.01 -4.82 10.47
C SER A 121 14.79 -5.84 9.66
N HIS A 122 15.83 -5.37 8.94
CA HIS A 122 16.62 -6.21 8.05
C HIS A 122 15.76 -6.89 6.98
N LEU A 123 14.71 -6.18 6.50
CA LEU A 123 13.73 -6.74 5.58
C LEU A 123 14.28 -6.95 4.15
N ASN A 124 15.48 -6.44 3.88
CA ASN A 124 16.30 -6.81 2.73
C ASN A 124 16.73 -8.29 2.74
N HIS A 125 16.63 -9.00 3.86
CA HIS A 125 16.89 -10.45 3.95
C HIS A 125 15.68 -11.30 3.54
N VAL A 126 14.54 -10.69 3.22
CA VAL A 126 13.34 -11.40 2.76
C VAL A 126 13.51 -11.75 1.29
N THR A 127 14.22 -12.83 1.00
CA THR A 127 14.52 -13.27 -0.36
C THR A 127 14.99 -14.72 -0.37
N ASP A 128 14.94 -15.37 -1.54
CA ASP A 128 15.53 -16.68 -1.83
C ASP A 128 16.94 -16.58 -2.46
N VAL A 129 17.40 -15.38 -2.81
CA VAL A 129 18.76 -15.17 -3.33
C VAL A 129 19.77 -14.85 -2.22
N PRO A 130 21.06 -15.24 -2.36
CA PRO A 130 22.08 -14.94 -1.38
C PRO A 130 22.25 -13.42 -1.16
N TYR A 131 22.18 -12.98 0.09
CA TYR A 131 22.49 -11.60 0.45
C TYR A 131 24.01 -11.35 0.32
N ASN A 132 24.41 -10.43 -0.57
CA ASN A 132 25.81 -10.13 -0.87
C ASN A 132 26.38 -8.91 -0.11
N GLY A 133 25.63 -8.33 0.83
CA GLY A 133 26.15 -7.30 1.75
C GLY A 133 25.88 -5.84 1.36
N HIS A 134 25.04 -5.56 0.35
CA HIS A 134 24.67 -4.19 -0.03
C HIS A 134 23.22 -3.84 0.36
N ASP A 135 22.98 -2.56 0.66
CA ASP A 135 21.68 -1.98 1.01
C ASP A 135 20.75 -1.94 -0.20
N HIS A 136 20.30 -3.10 -0.68
CA HIS A 136 19.46 -3.18 -1.88
C HIS A 136 18.02 -2.71 -1.67
N LEU A 137 17.60 -2.28 -0.48
CA LEU A 137 16.18 -2.09 -0.20
C LEU A 137 15.66 -0.71 -0.64
N HIS A 138 14.96 -0.68 -1.77
CA HIS A 138 14.26 0.50 -2.25
C HIS A 138 13.03 0.83 -1.40
N ARG A 139 12.16 -0.16 -1.15
CA ARG A 139 10.98 -0.02 -0.28
C ARG A 139 10.51 -1.37 0.25
N VAL A 140 9.74 -1.34 1.34
CA VAL A 140 9.07 -2.51 1.89
C VAL A 140 7.64 -2.19 2.31
N GLU A 141 6.75 -3.14 2.05
CA GLU A 141 5.37 -3.16 2.49
C GLU A 141 5.03 -4.52 3.12
N ALA A 142 3.90 -4.61 3.81
CA ALA A 142 3.43 -5.84 4.42
C ALA A 142 1.95 -6.09 4.15
N SER A 143 1.55 -7.37 4.18
CA SER A 143 0.16 -7.77 4.15
C SER A 143 -0.11 -8.96 5.07
N VAL A 144 -1.36 -9.12 5.46
CA VAL A 144 -1.84 -10.22 6.32
C VAL A 144 -3.00 -10.91 5.62
N SER A 145 -2.98 -12.25 5.59
CA SER A 145 -4.09 -13.01 5.02
C SER A 145 -5.37 -12.87 5.85
N PRO A 146 -6.57 -12.89 5.24
CA PRO A 146 -7.84 -12.74 5.94
C PRO A 146 -8.03 -13.63 7.18
N ASN A 147 -7.58 -14.89 7.13
CA ASN A 147 -7.65 -15.81 8.27
C ASN A 147 -6.66 -15.51 9.40
N GLY A 148 -5.84 -14.46 9.28
CA GLY A 148 -4.85 -14.06 10.28
C GLY A 148 -3.69 -15.05 10.44
N LYS A 149 -3.43 -15.91 9.46
CA LYS A 149 -2.37 -16.92 9.54
C LYS A 149 -1.06 -16.45 8.93
N TYR A 150 -1.12 -15.84 7.75
CA TYR A 150 0.06 -15.51 6.97
C TYR A 150 0.38 -14.03 7.06
N PHE A 151 1.66 -13.73 7.34
CA PHE A 151 2.23 -12.40 7.26
C PHE A 151 3.21 -12.36 6.08
N MET A 152 2.87 -11.58 5.06
CA MET A 152 3.71 -11.38 3.88
C MET A 152 4.52 -10.09 4.06
N ILE A 153 5.82 -10.19 3.79
CA ILE A 153 6.65 -9.03 3.46
C ILE A 153 6.85 -9.02 1.95
N ALA A 154 6.61 -7.86 1.34
CA ALA A 154 6.92 -7.58 -0.05
C ALA A 154 7.90 -6.40 -0.11
N SER A 155 9.07 -6.62 -0.67
CA SER A 155 10.10 -5.61 -0.84
C SER A 155 10.44 -5.42 -2.31
N ILE A 156 10.87 -4.21 -2.65
CA ILE A 156 11.45 -3.91 -3.95
C ILE A 156 12.90 -3.55 -3.71
N TRP A 157 13.79 -4.14 -4.50
CA TRP A 157 15.19 -3.79 -4.46
C TRP A 157 15.52 -2.63 -5.42
N ASP A 158 16.68 -1.99 -5.23
CA ASP A 158 17.09 -0.82 -6.01
C ASP A 158 17.28 -1.11 -7.52
N ASP A 159 17.43 -2.38 -7.90
CA ASP A 159 17.46 -2.84 -9.29
C ASP A 159 16.06 -3.06 -9.89
N GLY A 160 15.00 -2.81 -9.12
CA GLY A 160 13.61 -2.97 -9.54
C GLY A 160 13.08 -4.41 -9.41
N SER A 161 13.86 -5.35 -8.86
CA SER A 161 13.37 -6.70 -8.56
C SER A 161 12.44 -6.71 -7.35
N GLY A 162 11.43 -7.59 -7.38
CA GLY A 162 10.43 -7.77 -6.34
C GLY A 162 10.76 -9.00 -5.51
N HIS A 163 10.76 -8.87 -4.19
CA HIS A 163 11.12 -9.94 -3.26
C HIS A 163 10.00 -10.17 -2.25
N PHE A 164 9.67 -11.44 -2.03
CA PHE A 164 8.52 -11.84 -1.23
C PHE A 164 8.95 -12.87 -0.21
N GLY A 165 8.45 -12.75 1.02
CA GLY A 165 8.60 -13.79 2.02
C GLY A 165 7.39 -13.91 2.92
N LEU A 166 7.12 -15.16 3.30
CA LEU A 166 5.95 -15.56 4.04
C LEU A 166 6.35 -16.03 5.44
N PHE A 167 5.65 -15.52 6.45
CA PHE A 167 5.88 -15.83 7.85
C PHE A 167 4.57 -16.21 8.53
N ASP A 168 4.66 -16.91 9.66
CA ASP A 168 3.51 -17.13 10.53
C ASP A 168 3.21 -15.85 11.33
N LEU A 169 1.97 -15.36 11.26
CA LEU A 169 1.58 -14.11 11.93
C LEU A 169 1.68 -14.20 13.45
N ASN A 170 1.43 -15.37 14.05
CA ASN A 170 1.53 -15.53 15.50
C ASN A 170 2.99 -15.44 15.94
N GLU A 171 3.91 -16.08 15.20
CA GLU A 171 5.34 -16.00 15.46
C GLU A 171 5.84 -14.55 15.38
N VAL A 172 5.47 -13.82 14.33
CA VAL A 172 5.80 -12.40 14.16
C VAL A 172 5.32 -11.58 15.37
N ASN A 173 4.05 -11.73 15.76
CA ASN A 173 3.49 -10.99 16.88
C ASN A 173 4.12 -11.36 18.22
N GLN A 174 4.40 -12.65 18.44
CA GLN A 174 5.09 -13.13 19.63
C GLN A 174 6.47 -12.51 19.73
N LYS A 175 7.25 -12.53 18.64
CA LYS A 175 8.61 -11.98 18.65
C LYS A 175 8.64 -10.47 18.89
N LEU A 176 7.69 -9.74 18.30
CA LEU A 176 7.51 -8.32 18.58
C LEU A 176 7.11 -8.04 20.03
N ASN A 177 6.31 -8.91 20.65
CA ASN A 177 5.99 -8.81 22.09
C ASN A 177 7.22 -9.04 22.96
N GLU A 178 8.00 -10.08 22.67
CA GLU A 178 9.22 -10.45 23.42
C GLU A 178 10.26 -9.33 23.37
N ASN A 179 10.45 -8.73 22.19
CA ASN A 179 11.44 -7.67 21.99
C ASN A 179 10.93 -6.29 22.42
N GLY A 180 9.61 -6.09 22.51
CA GLY A 180 9.01 -4.79 22.79
C GLY A 180 9.43 -3.76 21.74
N THR A 181 9.96 -2.62 22.16
CA THR A 181 10.48 -1.57 21.26
C THR A 181 11.91 -1.81 20.78
N LYS A 182 12.55 -2.93 21.15
CA LYS A 182 13.84 -3.30 20.58
C LYS A 182 13.67 -3.73 19.13
N ASN A 183 14.75 -3.59 18.38
CA ASN A 183 14.78 -3.99 16.98
C ASN A 183 14.58 -5.50 16.86
N THR A 184 13.65 -5.94 16.01
CA THR A 184 13.43 -7.36 15.70
C THR A 184 13.91 -7.63 14.27
N PRO A 185 15.10 -8.21 14.06
CA PRO A 185 15.53 -8.66 12.74
C PRO A 185 14.57 -9.71 12.19
N ILE A 186 14.22 -9.62 10.90
CA ILE A 186 13.41 -10.64 10.24
C ILE A 186 14.11 -12.00 10.22
N THR A 187 15.44 -12.02 10.31
CA THR A 187 16.27 -13.22 10.40
C THR A 187 16.09 -13.99 11.71
N ASP A 188 15.46 -13.39 12.72
CA ASP A 188 15.14 -14.05 13.98
C ASP A 188 13.81 -14.84 13.90
N LEU A 189 13.12 -14.79 12.75
CA LEU A 189 11.85 -15.44 12.48
C LEU A 189 12.03 -16.56 11.46
N HIS A 190 11.22 -17.61 11.58
CA HIS A 190 11.19 -18.69 10.60
C HIS A 190 10.47 -18.24 9.31
N CYS A 191 11.24 -18.08 8.24
CA CYS A 191 10.70 -17.86 6.90
C CYS A 191 10.07 -19.17 6.39
N LEU A 192 8.76 -19.17 6.16
CA LEU A 192 8.03 -20.33 5.64
C LEU A 192 8.41 -20.61 4.18
N SER A 193 8.60 -19.54 3.41
CA SER A 193 9.03 -19.58 2.01
C SER A 193 9.34 -18.17 1.53
N ALA A 194 10.25 -18.03 0.57
CA ALA A 194 10.54 -16.79 -0.14
C ALA A 194 10.77 -17.05 -1.62
N PHE A 195 10.60 -16.01 -2.43
CA PHE A 195 10.93 -16.00 -3.86
C PHE A 195 11.17 -14.55 -4.33
N HIS A 196 11.74 -14.40 -5.52
CA HIS A 196 11.90 -13.10 -6.18
C HIS A 196 11.38 -13.12 -7.62
N ILE A 197 11.12 -11.93 -8.15
CA ILE A 197 10.76 -11.69 -9.54
C ILE A 197 11.70 -10.59 -10.05
N ASP A 198 12.47 -10.90 -11.09
CA ASP A 198 13.29 -9.91 -11.78
C ASP A 198 12.42 -8.91 -12.55
N ASN A 199 12.90 -7.66 -12.71
CA ASN A 199 12.23 -6.62 -13.48
C ASN A 199 10.76 -6.39 -13.07
N PHE A 200 10.53 -6.30 -11.77
CA PHE A 200 9.20 -6.34 -11.17
C PHE A 200 8.50 -4.98 -11.16
N ASP A 201 9.17 -3.88 -10.83
CA ASP A 201 8.55 -2.54 -10.73
C ASP A 201 9.20 -1.58 -11.72
N ASN A 202 8.42 -1.04 -12.67
CA ASN A 202 8.93 -0.34 -13.85
C ASN A 202 8.45 1.13 -13.96
N PRO A 203 8.72 2.02 -12.97
CA PRO A 203 8.10 3.36 -12.86
C PRO A 203 8.55 4.38 -13.92
N SER A 204 9.38 3.96 -14.86
CA SER A 204 9.90 4.78 -15.96
C SER A 204 9.25 4.47 -17.31
N VAL A 205 8.37 3.48 -17.39
CA VAL A 205 7.69 3.09 -18.64
C VAL A 205 6.76 4.21 -19.15
N ALA A 206 6.79 4.49 -20.44
CA ALA A 206 5.87 5.42 -21.07
C ALA A 206 4.47 4.78 -21.25
N PRO A 207 3.37 5.56 -21.28
CA PRO A 207 2.02 5.00 -21.45
C PRO A 207 1.83 4.14 -22.71
N ASP A 208 2.52 4.46 -23.80
CA ASP A 208 2.48 3.73 -25.06
C ASP A 208 3.36 2.47 -25.09
N GLU A 209 4.17 2.26 -24.04
CA GLU A 209 5.02 1.10 -23.83
C GLU A 209 4.41 0.12 -22.79
N GLU A 210 3.30 0.48 -22.14
CA GLU A 210 2.64 -0.35 -21.14
C GLU A 210 2.21 -1.71 -21.74
N MET A 211 2.47 -2.77 -20.98
CA MET A 211 1.93 -4.10 -21.27
C MET A 211 1.01 -4.55 -20.13
N PRO A 212 -0.04 -5.37 -20.39
CA PRO A 212 -0.95 -5.82 -19.34
C PRO A 212 -0.24 -6.56 -18.19
N GLN A 213 0.74 -7.40 -18.50
CA GLN A 213 1.49 -8.21 -17.53
C GLN A 213 2.68 -7.48 -16.91
N MET A 214 2.97 -6.24 -17.34
CA MET A 214 3.99 -5.40 -16.73
C MET A 214 3.39 -4.65 -15.54
N ILE A 215 4.11 -4.67 -14.43
CA ILE A 215 3.86 -3.80 -13.29
C ILE A 215 4.70 -2.54 -13.50
N ASP A 216 4.01 -1.45 -13.82
CA ASP A 216 4.58 -0.14 -14.10
C ASP A 216 4.86 0.61 -12.80
N SER A 217 3.99 0.48 -11.81
CA SER A 217 4.20 1.07 -10.49
C SER A 217 3.31 0.39 -9.46
N VAL A 218 3.92 -0.30 -8.49
CA VAL A 218 3.14 -0.86 -7.38
C VAL A 218 2.62 0.24 -6.47
N GLN A 219 1.31 0.16 -6.20
CA GLN A 219 0.57 1.07 -5.33
C GLN A 219 0.00 0.40 -4.07
N GLY A 220 0.17 -0.90 -3.94
CA GLY A 220 -0.22 -1.66 -2.76
C GLY A 220 -0.15 -3.17 -2.99
N TYR A 221 -0.09 -3.91 -1.88
CA TYR A 221 -0.05 -5.37 -1.87
C TYR A 221 -1.15 -5.96 -0.97
N ALA A 222 -1.75 -7.06 -1.40
CA ALA A 222 -2.56 -7.91 -0.56
C ALA A 222 -2.26 -9.39 -0.78
N ILE A 223 -2.57 -10.23 0.21
CA ILE A 223 -2.46 -11.69 0.13
C ILE A 223 -3.77 -12.32 0.62
N ASP A 224 -4.25 -13.37 -0.05
CA ASP A 224 -5.41 -14.15 0.41
C ASP A 224 -4.99 -15.42 1.17
N ASP A 225 -5.99 -16.17 1.64
CA ASP A 225 -5.79 -17.39 2.43
C ASP A 225 -5.16 -18.55 1.63
N ASP A 226 -5.32 -18.52 0.30
CA ASP A 226 -4.71 -19.45 -0.66
C ASP A 226 -3.31 -18.98 -1.09
N LYS A 227 -2.83 -17.85 -0.51
CA LYS A 227 -1.56 -17.18 -0.80
C LYS A 227 -1.46 -16.60 -2.21
N ASN A 228 -2.58 -16.28 -2.86
CA ASN A 228 -2.51 -15.44 -4.04
C ASN A 228 -2.12 -14.01 -3.62
N ILE A 229 -1.20 -13.41 -4.36
CA ILE A 229 -0.77 -12.03 -4.19
C ILE A 229 -1.59 -11.16 -5.13
N TYR A 230 -2.02 -10.00 -4.64
CA TYR A 230 -2.77 -8.98 -5.37
C TYR A 230 -2.01 -7.67 -5.32
N ILE A 231 -1.94 -6.99 -6.45
CA ILE A 231 -1.21 -5.74 -6.61
C ILE A 231 -2.12 -4.74 -7.30
N SER A 232 -2.27 -3.55 -6.71
CA SER A 232 -2.78 -2.39 -7.43
C SER A 232 -1.64 -1.71 -8.18
N ASN A 233 -1.86 -1.41 -9.46
CA ASN A 233 -0.86 -0.86 -10.36
C ASN A 233 -1.41 0.32 -11.16
N GLN A 234 -0.85 1.49 -10.91
CA GLN A 234 -1.03 2.67 -11.77
C GLN A 234 0.05 3.70 -11.42
N LEU A 235 0.84 4.17 -12.37
CA LEU A 235 1.73 5.30 -12.10
C LEU A 235 0.92 6.60 -11.92
N SER A 236 1.36 7.45 -10.98
CA SER A 236 0.73 8.75 -10.71
C SER A 236 0.61 9.61 -11.97
N PRO A 237 -0.53 10.31 -12.19
CA PRO A 237 -0.65 11.20 -13.34
C PRO A 237 0.41 12.31 -13.30
N LYS A 238 1.06 12.55 -14.44
CA LYS A 238 2.08 13.60 -14.59
C LYS A 238 1.53 14.75 -15.41
N ILE A 239 1.90 15.98 -15.07
CA ILE A 239 1.47 17.17 -15.79
C ILE A 239 2.68 17.93 -16.34
N ASN A 240 2.61 18.33 -17.60
CA ASN A 240 3.54 19.30 -18.16
C ASN A 240 3.22 20.68 -17.57
N HIS A 241 4.17 21.27 -16.84
CA HIS A 241 3.98 22.53 -16.12
C HIS A 241 3.75 23.75 -17.04
N GLU A 242 4.16 23.66 -18.30
CA GLU A 242 4.04 24.73 -19.30
C GLU A 242 2.76 24.59 -20.14
N THR A 243 2.48 23.39 -20.64
CA THR A 243 1.36 23.15 -21.57
C THR A 243 0.06 22.74 -20.85
N GLY A 244 0.17 22.19 -19.64
CA GLY A 244 -0.96 21.66 -18.89
C GLY A 244 -1.53 20.35 -19.45
N GLU A 245 -0.79 19.70 -20.36
CA GLU A 245 -1.03 18.34 -20.82
C GLU A 245 -0.81 17.36 -19.66
N VAL A 246 -1.72 16.39 -19.52
CA VAL A 246 -1.66 15.39 -18.45
C VAL A 246 -1.46 14.02 -19.07
N THR A 247 -0.43 13.34 -18.61
CA THR A 247 -0.10 11.96 -18.94
C THR A 247 -0.66 11.04 -17.86
N THR A 248 -1.34 9.97 -18.27
CA THR A 248 -1.94 8.96 -17.37
C THR A 248 -1.54 7.57 -17.81
N TRP A 249 -1.44 6.66 -16.84
CA TRP A 249 -1.17 5.23 -17.06
C TRP A 249 -2.42 4.40 -16.82
N SER A 250 -2.40 3.20 -17.38
CA SER A 250 -3.48 2.23 -17.28
C SER A 250 -3.67 1.75 -15.84
N ARG A 251 -4.92 1.54 -15.46
CA ARG A 251 -5.31 1.05 -14.14
C ARG A 251 -5.38 -0.47 -14.17
N LYS A 252 -4.53 -1.16 -13.42
CA LYS A 252 -4.44 -2.63 -13.46
C LYS A 252 -4.42 -3.21 -12.05
N ILE A 253 -5.14 -4.31 -11.85
CA ILE A 253 -4.93 -5.19 -10.70
C ILE A 253 -4.28 -6.47 -11.21
N VAL A 254 -3.14 -6.82 -10.63
CA VAL A 254 -2.40 -8.04 -10.96
C VAL A 254 -2.63 -9.04 -9.83
N LYS A 255 -2.95 -10.28 -10.18
CA LYS A 255 -3.11 -11.41 -9.26
C LYS A 255 -2.26 -12.58 -9.72
N PHE A 256 -1.50 -13.19 -8.81
CA PHE A 256 -0.74 -14.40 -9.10
C PHE A 256 -0.58 -15.29 -7.86
N PRO A 257 -0.49 -16.62 -8.03
CA PRO A 257 -0.22 -17.54 -6.91
C PRO A 257 1.17 -17.32 -6.30
N TRP A 258 1.31 -17.62 -5.01
CA TRP A 258 2.61 -17.58 -4.33
C TRP A 258 3.69 -18.37 -5.08
N GLY A 259 4.83 -17.72 -5.35
CA GLY A 259 5.96 -18.33 -6.06
C GLY A 259 5.84 -18.36 -7.59
N GLU A 260 4.75 -17.82 -8.17
CA GLU A 260 4.62 -17.69 -9.63
C GLU A 260 5.42 -16.49 -10.14
N THR A 261 6.55 -16.78 -10.80
CA THR A 261 7.45 -15.76 -11.34
C THR A 261 7.25 -15.49 -12.83
N ASN A 262 6.52 -16.35 -13.55
CA ASN A 262 6.23 -16.14 -14.96
C ASN A 262 4.99 -15.24 -15.12
N SER A 263 5.19 -14.02 -15.60
CA SER A 263 4.13 -13.03 -15.76
C SER A 263 3.04 -13.42 -16.78
N ASP A 264 3.32 -14.36 -17.69
CA ASP A 264 2.30 -14.92 -18.59
C ASP A 264 1.20 -15.68 -17.84
N ASN A 265 1.51 -16.22 -16.66
CA ASN A 265 0.57 -16.96 -15.81
C ASN A 265 -0.25 -16.02 -14.91
N TRP A 266 0.06 -14.73 -14.87
CA TRP A 266 -0.65 -13.79 -14.03
C TRP A 266 -2.05 -13.48 -14.56
N GLN A 267 -2.95 -13.21 -13.64
CA GLN A 267 -4.28 -12.68 -13.93
C GLN A 267 -4.21 -11.15 -13.84
N VAL A 268 -4.67 -10.47 -14.89
CA VAL A 268 -4.65 -9.01 -14.96
C VAL A 268 -6.07 -8.52 -15.19
N ALA A 269 -6.53 -7.64 -14.31
CA ALA A 269 -7.80 -6.95 -14.45
C ALA A 269 -7.58 -5.47 -14.74
N MET A 270 -7.98 -5.02 -15.92
CA MET A 270 -8.03 -3.61 -16.27
C MET A 270 -9.23 -2.97 -15.57
N VAL A 271 -9.01 -1.84 -14.89
CA VAL A 271 -10.03 -1.19 -14.06
C VAL A 271 -10.68 -0.03 -14.79
N ASP A 272 -11.97 -0.18 -15.11
CA ASP A 272 -12.78 0.80 -15.82
C ASP A 272 -13.94 1.32 -14.96
N GLY A 273 -14.64 2.37 -15.42
CA GLY A 273 -15.89 2.85 -14.82
C GLY A 273 -15.73 3.63 -13.51
N ILE A 274 -14.51 3.99 -13.13
CA ILE A 274 -14.19 4.78 -11.95
C ILE A 274 -13.88 6.26 -12.28
N ASP A 275 -14.05 6.68 -13.53
CA ASP A 275 -13.75 8.04 -13.97
C ASP A 275 -14.65 9.10 -13.35
N LEU A 276 -14.06 10.26 -13.05
CA LEU A 276 -14.78 11.45 -12.61
C LEU A 276 -14.54 12.60 -13.59
N PRO A 277 -15.55 13.44 -13.88
CA PRO A 277 -15.38 14.60 -14.76
C PRO A 277 -14.25 15.53 -14.30
N ASP A 278 -13.39 15.93 -15.24
CA ASP A 278 -12.23 16.81 -15.02
C ASP A 278 -11.29 16.32 -13.91
N ARG A 279 -11.15 15.00 -13.75
CA ARG A 279 -10.26 14.40 -12.76
C ARG A 279 -9.41 13.30 -13.39
N TYR A 280 -8.18 13.20 -12.90
CA TYR A 280 -7.25 12.13 -13.24
C TYR A 280 -7.14 11.21 -12.03
N SER A 281 -7.33 9.91 -12.23
CA SER A 281 -7.24 8.94 -11.14
C SER A 281 -5.79 8.53 -10.88
N GLU A 282 -5.56 8.06 -9.67
CA GLU A 282 -4.40 7.28 -9.27
C GLU A 282 -4.91 6.15 -8.38
N MET A 283 -4.60 4.90 -8.73
CA MET A 283 -4.89 3.76 -7.86
C MET A 283 -3.86 3.73 -6.73
N GLU A 284 -4.33 3.43 -5.53
CA GLU A 284 -3.53 3.36 -4.32
C GLU A 284 -3.65 1.95 -3.74
N SER A 285 -3.65 1.77 -2.43
CA SER A 285 -3.73 0.44 -1.78
C SER A 285 -4.83 -0.49 -2.31
N ILE A 286 -4.54 -1.78 -2.19
CA ILE A 286 -5.47 -2.89 -2.36
C ILE A 286 -5.59 -3.65 -1.03
N HIS A 287 -6.80 -4.08 -0.68
CA HIS A 287 -7.07 -4.86 0.52
C HIS A 287 -7.95 -6.05 0.19
N VAL A 288 -7.70 -7.20 0.81
CA VAL A 288 -8.42 -8.46 0.57
C VAL A 288 -9.03 -8.89 1.90
N ASN A 289 -10.37 -8.98 1.94
CA ASN A 289 -11.11 -9.50 3.11
C ASN A 289 -11.46 -10.98 2.96
N ALA A 290 -11.53 -11.48 1.74
CA ALA A 290 -11.65 -12.89 1.38
C ALA A 290 -11.23 -13.05 -0.09
N ALA A 291 -11.08 -14.29 -0.57
CA ALA A 291 -10.84 -14.51 -2.00
C ALA A 291 -11.91 -13.79 -2.84
N ASN A 292 -11.46 -12.89 -3.72
CA ASN A 292 -12.31 -12.04 -4.57
C ASN A 292 -13.27 -11.06 -3.83
N ASP A 293 -13.06 -10.80 -2.54
CA ASP A 293 -13.64 -9.65 -1.81
C ASP A 293 -12.54 -8.62 -1.58
N ILE A 294 -12.44 -7.68 -2.53
CA ILE A 294 -11.28 -6.81 -2.70
C ILE A 294 -11.71 -5.34 -2.63
N TYR A 295 -11.02 -4.57 -1.81
CA TYR A 295 -11.18 -3.13 -1.74
C TYR A 295 -9.99 -2.44 -2.42
N LEU A 296 -10.30 -1.45 -3.24
CA LEU A 296 -9.33 -0.63 -3.97
C LEU A 296 -9.49 0.83 -3.57
N THR A 297 -8.39 1.46 -3.18
CA THR A 297 -8.37 2.91 -2.93
C THR A 297 -7.98 3.64 -4.20
N VAL A 298 -8.67 4.74 -4.49
CA VAL A 298 -8.42 5.58 -5.67
C VAL A 298 -8.41 7.05 -5.27
N ALA A 299 -7.32 7.74 -5.60
CA ALA A 299 -7.18 9.17 -5.48
C ALA A 299 -7.56 9.88 -6.80
N TYR A 300 -8.06 11.10 -6.71
CA TYR A 300 -8.46 11.90 -7.87
C TYR A 300 -7.86 13.30 -7.84
N HIS A 301 -7.14 13.61 -8.90
CA HIS A 301 -6.39 14.84 -9.08
C HIS A 301 -7.11 15.81 -10.02
N GLN A 302 -7.07 17.10 -9.69
CA GLN A 302 -7.54 18.17 -10.56
C GLN A 302 -6.39 19.06 -10.99
N LYS A 303 -6.37 19.42 -12.28
CA LYS A 303 -5.49 20.43 -12.83
C LYS A 303 -5.85 21.82 -12.32
N TYR A 304 -4.84 22.60 -11.93
CA TYR A 304 -4.97 24.01 -11.56
C TYR A 304 -3.71 24.80 -11.93
N ILE A 305 -3.78 26.13 -11.86
CA ILE A 305 -2.65 27.03 -12.15
C ILE A 305 -2.17 27.68 -10.84
N LYS A 306 -0.86 27.69 -10.59
CA LYS A 306 -0.23 28.41 -9.48
C LYS A 306 1.08 29.02 -9.92
N GLY A 307 1.17 30.35 -9.86
CA GLY A 307 2.38 31.09 -10.25
C GLY A 307 2.70 30.99 -11.74
N GLY A 308 1.69 30.86 -12.60
CA GLY A 308 1.85 30.71 -14.05
C GLY A 308 2.10 29.28 -14.54
N GLU A 309 2.31 28.32 -13.63
CA GLU A 309 2.53 26.91 -13.96
C GLU A 309 1.28 26.06 -13.72
N TYR A 310 1.07 25.06 -14.57
CA TYR A 310 0.08 24.01 -14.36
C TYR A 310 0.55 22.99 -13.33
N LYS A 311 -0.35 22.60 -12.41
CA LYS A 311 -0.08 21.62 -11.35
C LYS A 311 -1.29 20.70 -11.17
N LEU A 312 -1.06 19.55 -10.55
CA LEU A 312 -2.10 18.63 -10.10
C LEU A 312 -2.26 18.71 -8.59
N ARG A 313 -3.51 18.63 -8.12
CA ARG A 313 -3.83 18.54 -6.70
C ARG A 313 -4.87 17.44 -6.48
N THR A 314 -4.61 16.55 -5.53
CA THR A 314 -5.60 15.58 -5.07
C THR A 314 -6.74 16.28 -4.36
N LEU A 315 -7.99 16.00 -4.74
CA LEU A 315 -9.17 16.60 -4.14
C LEU A 315 -10.18 15.59 -3.61
N LYS A 316 -10.12 14.34 -4.08
CA LYS A 316 -11.03 13.29 -3.65
C LYS A 316 -10.25 12.00 -3.50
N ASN A 317 -10.64 11.20 -2.51
CA ASN A 317 -10.19 9.83 -2.34
C ASN A 317 -11.45 8.96 -2.17
N GLN A 318 -11.46 7.78 -2.76
CA GLN A 318 -12.61 6.87 -2.73
C GLN A 318 -12.13 5.44 -2.51
N ILE A 319 -12.99 4.62 -1.90
CA ILE A 319 -12.82 3.18 -1.76
C ILE A 319 -13.86 2.51 -2.66
N PHE A 320 -13.39 1.61 -3.51
CA PHE A 320 -14.19 0.76 -4.37
C PHE A 320 -14.10 -0.69 -3.89
N HIS A 321 -15.14 -1.47 -4.18
CA HIS A 321 -15.20 -2.91 -3.94
C HIS A 321 -15.29 -3.65 -5.27
N ILE A 322 -14.56 -4.75 -5.36
CA ILE A 322 -14.42 -5.60 -6.53
C ILE A 322 -14.83 -7.00 -6.10
N THR A 323 -15.84 -7.54 -6.77
CA THR A 323 -16.42 -8.87 -6.51
C THR A 323 -15.97 -9.95 -7.50
N ASP A 324 -15.38 -9.54 -8.63
CA ASP A 324 -15.14 -10.42 -9.77
C ASP A 324 -13.69 -10.30 -10.27
N LEU A 325 -12.71 -10.77 -9.49
CA LEU A 325 -11.30 -10.89 -9.91
C LEU A 325 -10.90 -12.31 -10.35
#